data_AF-A0A136LIV6-F1
#
_entry.id   AF-A0A136LIV6-F1
#
_cell.length_a   1.000
_cell.length_b   1.000
_cell.length_c   1.000
_cell.angle_alpha   90.00
_cell.angle_beta   90.00
_cell.angle_gamma   90.00
#
_symmetry.space_group_name_H-M   'P 1'
#
loop_
_entity.id
_entity.type
_entity.pdbx_description
1 polymer ?
#
loop_
_entity_poly.entity_id
_entity_poly.type
_entity_poly.pdbx_seq_one_letter_code
_entity_poly.pdbx_strand_id
1 'polypeptide(L)'
;MPTPFTHLAYAQRLLADDGLPEGVRHLLHSERPAFLLGSIAADAQTIHGLNREITHFYSYDQPLEIPPYQIMLAKHAELATAALPSQRAFVAGYVFHLSIDEIWSVQMIHPYFVTAQWGSKLDRFLGLQLLLITMDERDQISLSAETVQALAHSQPVEWLPFLDDAKLVAWRDLIARQLAPNGHIQTLDIVSERAPAALALTPEVLRKMLDSQAVMKRALWSHLPESALVEVEKQMYELSRQRLNDILAQSLLA
;
A
#
# COMPACT_ATOMS: atom_id res chain seq x y z
N MET A 1 -4.59 6.40 -2.56
CA MET A 1 -4.33 5.17 -1.77
C MET A 1 -3.08 5.39 -0.95
N PRO A 2 -2.88 4.65 0.15
CA PRO A 2 -1.58 4.56 0.81
C PRO A 2 -0.50 4.24 -0.23
N THR A 3 0.71 4.71 0.03
CA THR A 3 1.82 4.53 -0.90
C THR A 3 2.51 3.18 -0.64
N PRO A 4 3.43 2.76 -1.53
CA PRO A 4 4.24 1.57 -1.29
C PRO A 4 5.04 1.63 0.03
N PHE A 5 5.39 2.83 0.51
CA PHE A 5 6.12 2.97 1.77
C PHE A 5 5.21 2.69 2.97
N THR A 6 3.96 3.16 2.95
CA THR A 6 2.97 2.77 3.95
C THR A 6 2.76 1.25 3.94
N HIS A 7 2.56 0.63 2.78
CA HIS A 7 2.40 -0.82 2.72
C HIS A 7 3.60 -1.60 3.26
N LEU A 8 4.83 -1.15 2.97
CA LEU A 8 6.05 -1.74 3.53
C LEU A 8 6.15 -1.54 5.04
N ALA A 9 5.79 -0.36 5.57
CA ALA A 9 5.84 -0.09 7.00
C ALA A 9 4.86 -0.99 7.77
N TYR A 10 3.67 -1.21 7.23
CA TYR A 10 2.69 -2.12 7.80
C TYR A 10 3.12 -3.59 7.67
N ALA A 11 3.74 -3.97 6.55
CA ALA A 11 4.31 -5.30 6.38
C ALA A 11 5.47 -5.55 7.37
N GLN A 12 6.34 -4.57 7.60
CA GLN A 12 7.39 -4.63 8.62
C GLN A 12 6.79 -4.77 10.03
N ARG A 13 5.74 -4.00 10.35
CA ARG A 13 5.01 -4.13 11.62
C ARG A 13 4.45 -5.53 11.79
N LEU A 14 3.86 -6.11 10.75
CA LEU A 14 3.32 -7.47 10.77
C LEU A 14 4.42 -8.51 11.04
N LEU A 15 5.59 -8.36 10.42
CA LEU A 15 6.76 -9.23 10.66
C LEU A 15 7.29 -9.13 12.10
N ALA A 16 6.93 -8.11 12.86
CA ALA A 16 7.29 -7.96 14.27
C ALA A 16 6.15 -8.36 15.23
N ASP A 17 5.01 -8.85 14.72
CA ASP A 17 3.83 -9.17 15.53
C ASP A 17 3.90 -10.58 16.11
N ASP A 18 4.17 -10.66 17.41
CA ASP A 18 4.19 -11.92 18.17
C ASP A 18 2.81 -12.58 18.31
N GLY A 19 1.73 -11.88 17.96
CA GLY A 19 0.38 -12.42 17.88
C GLY A 19 0.09 -13.22 16.60
N LEU A 20 1.04 -13.37 15.69
CA LEU A 20 0.89 -14.28 14.55
C LEU A 20 1.03 -15.75 14.97
N PRO A 21 0.25 -16.67 14.38
CA PRO A 21 0.48 -18.10 14.57
C PRO A 21 1.92 -18.50 14.20
N GLU A 22 2.51 -19.41 14.97
CA GLU A 22 3.94 -19.76 14.83
C GLU A 22 4.33 -20.18 13.39
N GLY A 23 3.50 -21.00 12.75
CA GLY A 23 3.74 -21.44 11.37
C GLY A 23 3.67 -20.30 10.35
N VAL A 24 2.75 -19.35 10.54
CA VAL A 24 2.65 -18.13 9.71
C VAL A 24 3.88 -17.27 9.91
N ARG A 25 4.27 -17.01 11.16
CA ARG A 25 5.49 -16.26 11.47
C ARG A 25 6.72 -16.91 10.85
N HIS A 26 6.88 -18.23 11.02
CA HIS A 26 8.00 -18.96 10.42
C HIS A 26 8.05 -18.80 8.89
N LEU A 27 6.92 -18.96 8.20
CA LEU A 27 6.83 -18.79 6.75
C LEU A 27 7.23 -17.37 6.33
N LEU A 28 6.62 -16.35 6.93
CA LEU A 28 6.86 -14.96 6.55
C LEU A 28 8.30 -14.50 6.83
N HIS A 29 8.93 -15.00 7.90
CA HIS A 29 10.34 -14.72 8.17
C HIS A 29 11.27 -15.44 7.21
N SER A 30 10.99 -16.71 6.89
CA SER A 30 11.82 -17.51 5.97
C SER A 30 11.75 -16.98 4.54
N GLU A 31 10.58 -16.47 4.14
CA GLU A 31 10.27 -15.97 2.81
C GLU A 31 10.05 -14.46 2.79
N ARG A 32 10.74 -13.74 3.70
CA ARG A 32 10.59 -12.29 3.90
C ARG A 32 10.70 -11.48 2.60
N PRO A 33 11.67 -11.73 1.70
CA PRO A 33 11.74 -11.00 0.42
C PRO A 33 10.48 -11.14 -0.42
N ALA A 34 9.88 -12.34 -0.48
CA ALA A 34 8.68 -12.61 -1.26
C ALA A 34 7.46 -11.90 -0.67
N PHE A 35 7.29 -11.98 0.66
CA PHE A 35 6.22 -11.27 1.38
C PHE A 35 6.28 -9.75 1.18
N LEU A 36 7.47 -9.14 1.34
CA LEU A 36 7.65 -7.70 1.16
C LEU A 36 7.40 -7.24 -0.28
N LEU A 37 7.78 -8.04 -1.28
CA LEU A 37 7.43 -7.70 -2.67
C LEU A 37 5.92 -7.81 -2.90
N GLY A 38 5.29 -8.85 -2.36
CA GLY A 38 3.84 -9.03 -2.43
C GLY A 38 3.07 -7.85 -1.84
N SER A 39 3.54 -7.28 -0.73
CA SER A 39 2.87 -6.14 -0.07
C SER A 39 2.89 -4.84 -0.86
N ILE A 40 3.68 -4.76 -1.94
CA ILE A 40 3.70 -3.59 -2.84
C ILE A 40 3.40 -3.95 -4.29
N ALA A 41 3.21 -5.24 -4.62
CA ALA A 41 3.19 -5.70 -6.01
C ALA A 41 2.04 -5.11 -6.84
N ALA A 42 0.88 -4.85 -6.22
CA ALA A 42 -0.27 -4.32 -6.96
C ALA A 42 0.00 -2.92 -7.53
N ASP A 43 0.84 -2.12 -6.88
CA ASP A 43 1.22 -0.77 -7.32
C ASP A 43 2.19 -0.75 -8.50
N ALA A 44 2.74 -1.90 -8.90
CA ALA A 44 3.58 -2.00 -10.10
C ALA A 44 2.87 -1.47 -11.36
N GLN A 45 1.53 -1.49 -11.39
CA GLN A 45 0.73 -0.89 -12.47
C GLN A 45 1.13 0.56 -12.79
N THR A 46 1.57 1.33 -11.77
CA THR A 46 1.84 2.77 -11.88
C THR A 46 2.93 3.13 -12.88
N ILE A 47 3.95 2.28 -13.03
CA ILE A 47 5.10 2.53 -13.92
C ILE A 47 4.97 1.83 -15.27
N HIS A 48 3.97 0.94 -15.39
CA HIS A 48 3.73 0.15 -16.60
C HIS A 48 2.50 0.62 -17.39
N GLY A 49 1.83 1.68 -16.92
CA GLY A 49 0.62 2.22 -17.57
C GLY A 49 -0.53 1.23 -17.62
N LEU A 50 -0.58 0.28 -16.67
CA LEU A 50 -1.63 -0.72 -16.60
C LEU A 50 -2.87 -0.14 -15.91
N ASN A 51 -4.06 -0.62 -16.29
CA ASN A 51 -5.28 -0.25 -15.57
C ASN A 51 -5.23 -0.81 -14.14
N ARG A 52 -5.65 0.01 -13.17
CA ARG A 52 -5.71 -0.36 -11.76
C ARG A 52 -6.47 -1.68 -11.53
N GLU A 53 -7.54 -1.91 -12.26
CA GLU A 53 -8.36 -3.13 -12.17
C GLU A 53 -7.59 -4.43 -12.44
N ILE A 54 -6.50 -4.37 -13.21
CA ILE A 54 -5.67 -5.55 -13.51
C ILE A 54 -4.97 -6.06 -12.24
N THR A 55 -4.47 -5.15 -11.42
CA THR A 55 -3.66 -5.50 -10.24
C THR A 55 -4.40 -5.31 -8.92
N HIS A 56 -5.41 -4.44 -8.87
CA HIS A 56 -6.18 -4.16 -7.66
C HIS A 56 -7.55 -4.81 -7.66
N PHE A 57 -8.02 -5.37 -8.78
CA PHE A 57 -9.31 -6.08 -8.88
C PHE A 57 -10.55 -5.25 -8.54
N TYR A 58 -10.43 -3.91 -8.56
CA TYR A 58 -11.55 -2.98 -8.50
C TYR A 58 -11.19 -1.66 -9.21
N SER A 59 -12.22 -0.85 -9.49
CA SER A 59 -12.13 0.49 -10.04
C SER A 59 -12.80 1.51 -9.11
N TYR A 60 -12.42 2.79 -9.21
CA TYR A 60 -12.96 3.83 -8.33
C TYR A 60 -14.40 4.24 -8.63
N ASP A 61 -14.92 3.88 -9.81
CA ASP A 61 -16.28 4.19 -10.25
C ASP A 61 -17.31 3.13 -9.84
N GLN A 62 -16.87 2.02 -9.24
CA GLN A 62 -17.72 0.92 -8.81
C GLN A 62 -17.70 0.76 -7.28
N PRO A 63 -18.82 0.34 -6.67
CA PRO A 63 -18.86 0.04 -5.24
C PRO A 63 -17.96 -1.17 -4.91
N LEU A 64 -17.26 -1.09 -3.78
CA LEU A 64 -16.47 -2.19 -3.21
C LEU A 64 -17.39 -3.11 -2.39
N GLU A 65 -18.16 -3.97 -3.09
CA GLU A 65 -19.08 -4.94 -2.45
C GLU A 65 -18.36 -6.22 -2.02
N ILE A 66 -17.39 -6.66 -2.81
CA ILE A 66 -16.60 -7.86 -2.57
C ILE A 66 -15.14 -7.43 -2.29
N PRO A 67 -14.51 -7.94 -1.22
CA PRO A 67 -13.10 -7.68 -0.96
C PRO A 67 -12.22 -8.01 -2.18
N PRO A 68 -11.36 -7.09 -2.65
CA PRO A 68 -10.64 -7.30 -3.92
C PRO A 68 -9.72 -8.52 -3.92
N TYR A 69 -9.20 -8.91 -2.76
CA TYR A 69 -8.40 -10.13 -2.66
C TYR A 69 -9.22 -11.40 -2.94
N GLN A 70 -10.52 -11.41 -2.64
CA GLN A 70 -11.39 -12.55 -2.97
C GLN A 70 -11.63 -12.62 -4.47
N ILE A 71 -11.81 -11.46 -5.13
CA ILE A 71 -11.92 -11.37 -6.59
C ILE A 71 -10.64 -11.90 -7.24
N MET A 72 -9.47 -11.51 -6.73
CA MET A 72 -8.16 -12.00 -7.19
C MET A 72 -8.10 -13.53 -7.13
N LEU A 73 -8.38 -14.13 -5.97
CA LEU A 73 -8.29 -15.58 -5.77
C LEU A 73 -9.35 -16.34 -6.56
N ALA A 74 -10.54 -15.78 -6.76
CA ALA A 74 -11.58 -16.39 -7.60
C ALA A 74 -11.19 -16.39 -9.08
N LYS A 75 -10.55 -15.31 -9.56
CA LYS A 75 -10.09 -15.18 -10.95
C LYS A 75 -8.83 -15.98 -11.24
N HIS A 76 -7.97 -16.15 -10.23
CA HIS A 76 -6.67 -16.79 -10.31
C HIS A 76 -6.53 -17.83 -9.19
N ALA A 77 -7.26 -18.94 -9.31
CA ALA A 77 -7.33 -19.99 -8.30
C ALA A 77 -5.96 -20.63 -8.00
N GLU A 78 -5.05 -20.60 -8.96
CA GLU A 78 -3.65 -21.04 -8.81
C GLU A 78 -2.90 -20.28 -7.71
N LEU A 79 -3.28 -19.03 -7.40
CA LEU A 79 -2.70 -18.25 -6.31
C LEU A 79 -3.15 -18.76 -4.94
N ALA A 80 -4.35 -19.34 -4.83
CA ALA A 80 -4.84 -19.92 -3.58
C ALA A 80 -4.15 -21.25 -3.24
N THR A 81 -3.64 -21.95 -4.26
CA THR A 81 -2.99 -23.27 -4.13
C THR A 81 -1.49 -23.22 -4.37
N ALA A 82 -0.86 -22.07 -4.08
CA ALA A 82 0.57 -21.86 -4.32
C ALA A 82 1.46 -22.92 -3.62
N ALA A 83 2.20 -23.68 -4.42
CA ALA A 83 2.98 -24.82 -3.94
C ALA A 83 4.28 -24.41 -3.24
N LEU A 84 4.93 -23.33 -3.72
CA LEU A 84 6.20 -22.88 -3.17
C LEU A 84 6.00 -21.98 -1.93
N PRO A 85 6.82 -22.12 -0.86
CA PRO A 85 6.76 -21.23 0.30
C PRO A 85 6.87 -19.75 -0.08
N SER A 86 7.79 -19.40 -0.99
CA SER A 86 7.96 -18.04 -1.51
C SER A 86 6.71 -17.49 -2.17
N GLN A 87 6.06 -18.28 -3.03
CA GLN A 87 4.79 -17.91 -3.66
C GLN A 87 3.68 -17.71 -2.63
N ARG A 88 3.55 -18.57 -1.62
CA ARG A 88 2.56 -18.38 -0.54
C ARG A 88 2.80 -17.10 0.24
N ALA A 89 4.04 -16.81 0.59
CA ALA A 89 4.41 -15.58 1.29
C ALA A 89 4.14 -14.34 0.43
N PHE A 90 4.43 -14.40 -0.87
CA PHE A 90 4.10 -13.36 -1.83
C PHE A 90 2.59 -13.11 -1.93
N VAL A 91 1.78 -14.16 -2.10
CA VAL A 91 0.31 -14.06 -2.16
C VAL A 91 -0.25 -13.49 -0.86
N ALA A 92 0.28 -13.91 0.29
CA ALA A 92 -0.08 -13.34 1.59
C ALA A 92 0.22 -11.82 1.64
N GLY A 93 1.39 -11.39 1.16
CA GLY A 93 1.72 -9.97 1.02
C GLY A 93 0.73 -9.23 0.10
N TYR A 94 0.35 -9.84 -1.01
CA TYR A 94 -0.61 -9.25 -1.96
C TYR A 94 -2.00 -9.09 -1.35
N VAL A 95 -2.49 -10.10 -0.61
CA VAL A 95 -3.75 -10.01 0.13
C VAL A 95 -3.69 -8.89 1.17
N PHE A 96 -2.58 -8.80 1.90
CA PHE A 96 -2.36 -7.78 2.91
C PHE A 96 -2.43 -6.37 2.28
N HIS A 97 -1.77 -6.18 1.13
CA HIS A 97 -1.86 -4.97 0.33
C HIS A 97 -3.31 -4.63 -0.05
N LEU A 98 -4.02 -5.55 -0.74
CA LEU A 98 -5.38 -5.29 -1.22
C LEU A 98 -6.36 -5.00 -0.08
N SER A 99 -6.16 -5.64 1.07
CA SER A 99 -6.98 -5.41 2.26
C SER A 99 -6.76 -4.03 2.84
N ILE A 100 -5.50 -3.56 2.93
CA ILE A 100 -5.20 -2.18 3.35
C ILE A 100 -5.89 -1.18 2.41
N ASP A 101 -5.78 -1.41 1.11
CA ASP A 101 -6.36 -0.53 0.10
C ASP A 101 -7.89 -0.48 0.14
N GLU A 102 -8.54 -1.63 0.30
CA GLU A 102 -10.00 -1.69 0.48
C GLU A 102 -10.44 -0.89 1.71
N ILE A 103 -9.82 -1.14 2.87
CA ILE A 103 -10.18 -0.50 4.13
C ILE A 103 -9.95 1.01 4.05
N TRP A 104 -8.82 1.44 3.49
CA TRP A 104 -8.54 2.86 3.27
C TRP A 104 -9.56 3.51 2.34
N SER A 105 -9.93 2.84 1.25
CA SER A 105 -10.92 3.33 0.30
C SER A 105 -12.27 3.56 0.97
N VAL A 106 -12.76 2.55 1.71
CA VAL A 106 -14.10 2.55 2.33
C VAL A 106 -14.16 3.45 3.57
N GLN A 107 -13.13 3.43 4.41
CA GLN A 107 -13.18 4.06 5.73
C GLN A 107 -12.48 5.43 5.80
N MET A 108 -11.54 5.73 4.89
CA MET A 108 -10.88 7.04 4.85
C MET A 108 -11.34 7.85 3.64
N ILE A 109 -11.07 7.37 2.42
CA ILE A 109 -11.29 8.16 1.20
C ILE A 109 -12.77 8.49 1.03
N HIS A 110 -13.63 7.48 1.10
CA HIS A 110 -15.04 7.66 0.85
C HIS A 110 -15.70 8.68 1.80
N PRO A 111 -15.66 8.50 3.14
CA PRO A 111 -16.33 9.42 4.07
C PRO A 111 -15.70 10.82 4.12
N TYR A 112 -14.37 10.94 4.07
CA TYR A 112 -13.69 12.22 4.34
C TYR A 112 -13.33 13.03 3.10
N PHE A 113 -13.27 12.40 1.92
CA PHE A 113 -12.80 13.07 0.70
C PHE A 113 -13.78 12.97 -0.48
N VAL A 114 -14.56 11.88 -0.58
CA VAL A 114 -15.57 11.71 -1.65
C VAL A 114 -16.91 12.32 -1.26
N THR A 115 -17.52 11.82 -0.18
CA THR A 115 -18.87 12.25 0.25
C THR A 115 -18.86 13.46 1.17
N ALA A 116 -17.69 13.87 1.66
CA ALA A 116 -17.56 15.01 2.55
C ALA A 116 -17.99 16.33 1.87
N GLN A 117 -18.62 17.20 2.67
CA GLN A 117 -19.20 18.47 2.19
C GLN A 117 -18.33 19.70 2.51
N TRP A 118 -17.08 19.51 2.93
CA TRP A 118 -16.14 20.61 3.16
C TRP A 118 -15.38 20.95 1.88
N GLY A 119 -15.17 22.25 1.67
CA GLY A 119 -14.41 22.79 0.54
C GLY A 119 -14.94 22.39 -0.84
N SER A 120 -14.17 22.76 -1.86
CA SER A 120 -14.34 22.28 -3.23
C SER A 120 -13.76 20.88 -3.41
N LYS A 121 -14.03 20.25 -4.56
CA LYS A 121 -13.37 18.98 -4.94
C LYS A 121 -11.83 19.12 -4.97
N LEU A 122 -11.32 20.30 -5.36
CA LEU A 122 -9.89 20.57 -5.40
C LEU A 122 -9.29 20.69 -3.99
N ASP A 123 -10.02 21.29 -3.04
CA ASP A 123 -9.59 21.37 -1.64
C ASP A 123 -9.50 19.98 -1.02
N ARG A 124 -10.48 19.11 -1.28
CA ARG A 124 -10.46 17.72 -0.81
C ARG A 124 -9.37 16.89 -1.46
N PHE A 125 -9.13 17.07 -2.76
CA PHE A 125 -7.99 16.46 -3.44
C PHE A 125 -6.67 16.87 -2.76
N LEU A 126 -6.46 18.17 -2.55
CA LEU A 126 -5.27 18.70 -1.91
C LEU A 126 -5.09 18.16 -0.49
N GLY A 127 -6.14 18.18 0.33
CA GLY A 127 -6.13 17.60 1.67
C GLY A 127 -5.71 16.12 1.66
N LEU A 128 -6.26 15.33 0.73
CA LEU A 128 -5.88 13.93 0.57
C LEU A 128 -4.39 13.78 0.19
N GLN A 129 -3.88 14.59 -0.73
CA GLN A 129 -2.45 14.53 -1.10
C GLN A 129 -1.55 14.89 0.09
N LEU A 130 -1.90 15.93 0.86
CA LEU A 130 -1.14 16.32 2.05
C LEU A 130 -1.15 15.22 3.12
N LEU A 131 -2.29 14.54 3.29
CA LEU A 131 -2.40 13.39 4.19
C LEU A 131 -1.48 12.26 3.75
N LEU A 132 -1.54 11.87 2.48
CA LEU A 132 -0.73 10.78 1.93
C LEU A 132 0.76 11.09 2.02
N ILE A 133 1.20 12.32 1.71
CA ILE A 133 2.61 12.71 1.84
C ILE A 133 3.05 12.66 3.31
N THR A 134 2.21 13.11 4.24
CA THR A 134 2.53 13.07 5.68
C THR A 134 2.71 11.62 6.16
N MET A 135 1.84 10.71 5.72
CA MET A 135 1.97 9.28 6.02
C MET A 135 3.23 8.71 5.37
N ASP A 136 3.48 9.03 4.10
CA ASP A 136 4.63 8.56 3.33
C ASP A 136 5.96 8.88 4.02
N GLU A 137 6.15 10.12 4.48
CA GLU A 137 7.35 10.55 5.21
C GLU A 137 7.50 9.82 6.55
N ARG A 138 6.41 9.73 7.32
CA ARG A 138 6.39 9.01 8.60
C ARG A 138 6.78 7.55 8.41
N ASP A 139 6.18 6.90 7.43
CA ASP A 139 6.31 5.47 7.19
C ASP A 139 7.67 5.14 6.61
N GLN A 140 8.18 5.97 5.68
CA GLN A 140 9.55 5.86 5.17
C GLN A 140 10.59 5.91 6.29
N ILE A 141 10.47 6.86 7.22
CA ILE A 141 11.40 6.99 8.36
C ILE A 141 11.37 5.74 9.26
N SER A 142 10.22 5.06 9.34
CA SER A 142 10.06 3.87 10.17
C SER A 142 10.67 2.59 9.57
N LEU A 143 10.97 2.59 8.26
CA LEU A 143 11.49 1.40 7.57
C LEU A 143 12.93 1.12 7.97
N SER A 144 13.19 -0.13 8.36
CA SER A 144 14.52 -0.58 8.73
C SER A 144 15.36 -0.90 7.50
N ALA A 145 16.69 -0.78 7.63
CA ALA A 145 17.62 -1.15 6.57
C ALA A 145 17.48 -2.64 6.18
N GLU A 146 17.17 -3.51 7.15
CA GLU A 146 16.94 -4.94 6.88
C GLU A 146 15.70 -5.17 6.01
N THR A 147 14.62 -4.39 6.21
CA THR A 147 13.42 -4.47 5.37
C THR A 147 13.72 -4.05 3.94
N VAL A 148 14.41 -2.93 3.75
CA VAL A 148 14.80 -2.44 2.42
C VAL A 148 15.72 -3.43 1.71
N GLN A 149 16.71 -3.98 2.44
CA GLN A 149 17.62 -4.98 1.91
C GLN A 149 16.88 -6.29 1.57
N ALA A 150 15.95 -6.75 2.42
CA ALA A 150 15.18 -7.95 2.15
C ALA A 150 14.29 -7.78 0.90
N LEU A 151 13.64 -6.63 0.72
CA LEU A 151 12.88 -6.32 -0.49
C LEU A 151 13.75 -6.40 -1.74
N ALA A 152 14.94 -5.81 -1.72
CA ALA A 152 15.86 -5.80 -2.87
C ALA A 152 16.32 -7.21 -3.31
N HIS A 153 16.32 -8.18 -2.39
CA HIS A 153 16.68 -9.57 -2.68
C HIS A 153 15.53 -10.44 -3.18
N SER A 154 14.31 -9.91 -3.30
CA SER A 154 13.14 -10.69 -3.72
C SER A 154 13.27 -11.14 -5.17
N GLN A 155 13.28 -12.45 -5.47
CA GLN A 155 13.42 -12.98 -6.83
C GLN A 155 12.09 -13.62 -7.27
N PRO A 156 11.20 -12.87 -7.94
CA PRO A 156 9.95 -13.45 -8.45
C PRO A 156 10.25 -14.47 -9.54
N VAL A 157 9.53 -15.59 -9.52
CA VAL A 157 9.60 -16.66 -10.53
C VAL A 157 8.18 -17.15 -10.82
N GLU A 158 7.57 -16.58 -11.85
CA GLU A 158 6.21 -16.85 -12.29
C GLU A 158 5.19 -16.75 -11.13
N TRP A 159 5.35 -15.72 -10.28
CA TRP A 159 4.52 -15.55 -9.09
C TRP A 159 3.12 -14.99 -9.39
N LEU A 160 2.91 -14.39 -10.57
CA LEU A 160 1.63 -13.82 -10.97
C LEU A 160 1.25 -14.24 -12.40
N PRO A 161 -0.02 -14.59 -12.64
CA PRO A 161 -0.51 -14.93 -13.98
C PRO A 161 -0.90 -13.70 -14.82
N PHE A 162 -0.95 -12.52 -14.22
CA PHE A 162 -1.40 -11.27 -14.86
C PHE A 162 -0.32 -10.17 -14.91
N LEU A 163 0.86 -10.43 -14.34
CA LEU A 163 1.99 -9.50 -14.36
C LEU A 163 3.29 -10.30 -14.42
N ASP A 164 4.12 -10.05 -15.42
CA ASP A 164 5.38 -10.79 -15.58
C ASP A 164 6.45 -10.38 -14.54
N ASP A 165 7.42 -11.27 -14.33
CA ASP A 165 8.50 -11.08 -13.36
C ASP A 165 9.36 -9.85 -13.67
N ALA A 166 9.56 -9.50 -14.94
CA ALA A 166 10.35 -8.34 -15.31
C ALA A 166 9.69 -7.03 -14.82
N LYS A 167 8.36 -6.94 -14.91
CA LYS A 167 7.59 -5.82 -14.36
C LYS A 167 7.65 -5.76 -12.85
N LEU A 168 7.58 -6.90 -12.16
CA LEU A 168 7.75 -7.00 -10.71
C LEU A 168 9.15 -6.58 -10.26
N VAL A 169 10.19 -7.04 -10.97
CA VAL A 169 11.60 -6.67 -10.71
C VAL A 169 11.83 -5.18 -10.92
N ALA A 170 11.32 -4.61 -12.03
CA ALA A 170 11.44 -3.18 -12.28
C ALA A 170 10.80 -2.34 -11.17
N TRP A 171 9.64 -2.79 -10.66
CA TRP A 171 8.95 -2.17 -9.55
C TRP A 171 9.72 -2.29 -8.23
N ARG A 172 10.16 -3.51 -7.87
CA ARG A 172 11.02 -3.80 -6.71
C ARG A 172 12.23 -2.86 -6.70
N ASP A 173 12.94 -2.79 -7.82
CA ASP A 173 14.17 -2.01 -7.94
C ASP A 173 13.91 -0.52 -7.86
N LEU A 174 12.79 -0.04 -8.39
CA LEU A 174 12.40 1.37 -8.23
C LEU A 174 12.19 1.72 -6.76
N ILE A 175 11.39 0.94 -6.04
CA ILE A 175 11.10 1.18 -4.63
C ILE A 175 12.35 1.02 -3.76
N ALA A 176 13.14 -0.03 -3.98
CA ALA A 176 14.40 -0.24 -3.26
C ALA A 176 15.41 0.89 -3.50
N ARG A 177 15.51 1.44 -4.72
CA ARG A 177 16.38 2.59 -5.00
C ARG A 177 15.94 3.87 -4.29
N GLN A 178 14.63 4.11 -4.19
CA GLN A 178 14.10 5.26 -3.46
C GLN A 178 14.39 5.17 -1.95
N LEU A 179 14.33 3.95 -1.39
CA LEU A 179 14.56 3.68 0.03
C LEU A 179 16.03 3.43 0.41
N ALA A 180 16.93 3.30 -0.57
CA ALA A 180 18.36 3.11 -0.31
C ALA A 180 18.97 4.33 0.40
N PRO A 181 20.13 4.18 1.08
CA PRO A 181 20.85 5.34 1.62
C PRO A 181 21.12 6.39 0.54
N ASN A 182 20.68 7.63 0.78
CA ASN A 182 20.70 8.75 -0.17
C ASN A 182 19.80 8.57 -1.41
N GLY A 183 18.83 7.64 -1.35
CA GLY A 183 17.78 7.52 -2.35
C GLY A 183 16.95 8.79 -2.44
N HIS A 184 16.50 9.12 -3.66
CA HIS A 184 15.62 10.26 -3.89
C HIS A 184 14.16 9.78 -3.86
N ILE A 185 13.41 10.23 -2.87
CA ILE A 185 11.98 9.96 -2.75
C ILE A 185 11.21 10.84 -3.75
N GLN A 186 10.42 10.21 -4.60
CA GLN A 186 9.75 10.88 -5.72
C GLN A 186 8.32 11.35 -5.40
N THR A 187 7.85 11.19 -4.15
CA THR A 187 6.45 11.44 -3.78
C THR A 187 5.98 12.84 -4.14
N LEU A 188 6.77 13.89 -3.84
CA LEU A 188 6.40 15.26 -4.19
C LEU A 188 6.37 15.49 -5.70
N ASP A 189 7.32 14.92 -6.43
CA ASP A 189 7.43 15.03 -7.89
C ASP A 189 6.19 14.39 -8.55
N ILE A 190 5.84 13.18 -8.12
CA ILE A 190 4.68 12.42 -8.62
C ILE A 190 3.37 13.15 -8.30
N VAL A 191 3.21 13.68 -7.08
CA VAL A 191 2.01 14.43 -6.70
C VAL A 191 1.90 15.72 -7.52
N SER A 192 3.01 16.43 -7.71
CA SER A 192 3.07 17.65 -8.51
C SER A 192 2.66 17.38 -9.97
N GLU A 193 3.22 16.34 -10.60
CA GLU A 193 2.92 15.97 -11.99
C GLU A 193 1.44 15.58 -12.19
N ARG A 194 0.84 14.91 -11.21
CA ARG A 194 -0.54 14.41 -11.29
C ARG A 194 -1.59 15.39 -10.79
N ALA A 195 -1.19 16.49 -10.15
CA ALA A 195 -2.12 17.45 -9.59
C ALA A 195 -2.87 18.22 -10.69
N PRO A 196 -4.15 18.58 -10.47
CA PRO A 196 -4.86 19.50 -11.35
C PRO A 196 -4.09 20.81 -11.51
N ALA A 197 -3.88 21.25 -12.76
CA ALA A 197 -3.14 22.48 -13.08
C ALA A 197 -3.64 23.73 -12.32
N ALA A 198 -4.93 23.77 -12.00
CA ALA A 198 -5.55 24.84 -11.21
C ALA A 198 -4.97 25.01 -9.80
N LEU A 199 -4.34 23.98 -9.22
CA LEU A 199 -3.70 24.06 -7.91
C LEU A 199 -2.25 24.55 -7.96
N ALA A 200 -1.62 24.57 -9.14
CA ALA A 200 -0.23 25.00 -9.33
C ALA A 200 0.76 24.41 -8.30
N LEU A 201 0.60 23.12 -7.97
CA LEU A 201 1.44 22.43 -6.99
C LEU A 201 2.78 22.06 -7.60
N THR A 202 3.85 22.76 -7.21
CA THR A 202 5.23 22.30 -7.42
C THR A 202 5.75 21.55 -6.18
N PRO A 203 6.82 20.75 -6.28
CA PRO A 203 7.44 20.12 -5.12
C PRO A 203 7.78 21.12 -4.01
N GLU A 204 8.27 22.32 -4.35
CA GLU A 204 8.59 23.38 -3.39
C GLU A 204 7.35 23.97 -2.73
N VAL A 205 6.24 24.11 -3.48
CA VAL A 205 4.97 24.58 -2.92
C VAL A 205 4.43 23.54 -1.94
N LEU A 206 4.38 22.27 -2.33
CA LEU A 206 3.98 21.17 -1.45
C LEU A 206 4.83 21.14 -0.17
N ARG A 207 6.15 21.27 -0.31
CA ARG A 207 7.07 21.33 0.84
C ARG A 207 6.72 22.46 1.81
N LYS A 208 6.57 23.68 1.30
CA LYS A 208 6.18 24.84 2.12
C LYS A 208 4.84 24.65 2.83
N MET A 209 3.90 23.95 2.19
CA MET A 209 2.61 23.64 2.81
C MET A 209 2.75 22.64 3.95
N LEU A 210 3.49 21.55 3.74
CA LEU A 210 3.75 20.50 4.74
C LEU A 210 4.48 21.06 5.96
N ASP A 211 5.48 21.92 5.75
CA ASP A 211 6.27 22.52 6.82
C ASP A 211 5.48 23.58 7.64
N SER A 212 4.30 23.98 7.16
CA SER A 212 3.47 25.00 7.82
C SER A 212 2.30 24.37 8.58
N GLN A 213 2.42 24.30 9.91
CA GLN A 213 1.33 23.83 10.79
C GLN A 213 0.01 24.58 10.55
N ALA A 214 0.06 25.89 10.30
CA ALA A 214 -1.13 26.69 10.03
C ALA A 214 -1.79 26.30 8.70
N VAL A 215 -1.00 25.98 7.66
CA VAL A 215 -1.52 25.51 6.38
C VAL A 215 -2.08 24.09 6.53
N MET A 216 -1.32 23.16 7.11
CA MET A 216 -1.77 21.78 7.36
C MET A 216 -3.07 21.75 8.17
N LYS A 217 -3.16 22.57 9.23
CA LYS A 217 -4.38 22.68 10.02
C LYS A 217 -5.57 23.12 9.17
N ARG A 218 -5.43 24.14 8.32
CA ARG A 218 -6.53 24.64 7.50
C ARG A 218 -6.90 23.69 6.35
N ALA A 219 -5.91 23.15 5.66
CA ALA A 219 -6.11 22.36 4.44
C ALA A 219 -6.49 20.90 4.71
N LEU A 220 -6.16 20.38 5.89
CA LEU A 220 -6.38 18.97 6.24
C LEU A 220 -7.02 18.80 7.63
N TRP A 221 -6.32 19.15 8.71
CA TRP A 221 -6.70 18.72 10.06
C TRP A 221 -7.97 19.38 10.63
N SER A 222 -8.43 20.49 10.05
CA SER A 222 -9.75 21.08 10.39
C SER A 222 -10.92 20.30 9.81
N HIS A 223 -10.67 19.36 8.89
CA HIS A 223 -11.67 18.60 8.16
C HIS A 223 -11.57 17.08 8.38
N LEU A 224 -10.38 16.61 8.75
CA LEU A 224 -10.13 15.24 9.16
C LEU A 224 -9.59 15.23 10.60
N PRO A 225 -10.34 14.71 11.58
CA PRO A 225 -9.81 14.50 12.91
C PRO A 225 -8.62 13.54 12.88
N GLU A 226 -7.52 13.88 13.55
CA GLU A 226 -6.35 12.98 13.65
C GLU A 226 -6.72 11.61 14.25
N SER A 227 -7.68 11.56 15.17
CA SER A 227 -8.20 10.30 15.73
C SER A 227 -8.87 9.41 14.69
N ALA A 228 -9.46 9.98 13.63
CA ALA A 228 -10.04 9.19 12.55
C ALA A 228 -8.96 8.48 11.73
N LEU A 229 -7.82 9.15 11.49
CA LEU A 229 -6.66 8.51 10.87
C LEU A 229 -6.17 7.34 11.72
N VAL A 230 -5.94 7.56 13.01
CA VAL A 230 -5.47 6.51 13.94
C VAL A 230 -6.42 5.31 13.95
N GLU A 231 -7.72 5.54 13.97
CA GLU A 231 -8.71 4.46 14.01
C GLU A 231 -8.74 3.67 12.68
N VAL A 232 -8.71 4.36 11.53
CA VAL A 232 -8.67 3.66 10.23
C VAL A 232 -7.37 2.88 10.06
N GLU A 233 -6.24 3.45 10.48
CA GLU A 233 -4.94 2.77 10.45
C GLU A 233 -4.89 1.53 11.35
N LYS A 234 -5.55 1.59 12.50
CA LYS A 234 -5.75 0.42 13.35
C LYS A 234 -6.57 -0.66 12.64
N GLN A 235 -7.69 -0.29 12.02
CA GLN A 235 -8.55 -1.23 11.31
C GLN A 235 -7.86 -1.82 10.06
N MET A 236 -7.10 -1.00 9.32
CA MET A 236 -6.24 -1.45 8.23
C MET A 236 -5.35 -2.59 8.70
N TYR A 237 -4.66 -2.41 9.82
CA TYR A 237 -3.76 -3.43 10.37
C TYR A 237 -4.50 -4.69 10.84
N GLU A 238 -5.53 -4.53 11.67
CA GLU A 238 -6.23 -5.66 12.31
C GLU A 238 -6.90 -6.57 11.28
N LEU A 239 -7.65 -5.99 10.33
CA LEU A 239 -8.39 -6.76 9.33
C LEU A 239 -7.47 -7.34 8.25
N SER A 240 -6.42 -6.63 7.82
CA SER A 240 -5.46 -7.17 6.85
C SER A 240 -4.64 -8.33 7.46
N ARG A 241 -4.24 -8.22 8.73
CA ARG A 241 -3.59 -9.32 9.47
C ARG A 241 -4.52 -10.53 9.58
N GLN A 242 -5.80 -10.32 9.93
CA GLN A 242 -6.77 -11.40 10.01
C GLN A 242 -6.92 -12.13 8.67
N ARG A 243 -7.16 -11.39 7.58
CA ARG A 243 -7.35 -11.96 6.24
C ARG A 243 -6.11 -12.71 5.74
N LEU A 244 -4.91 -12.18 6.01
CA LEU A 244 -3.66 -12.87 5.70
C LEU A 244 -3.57 -14.21 6.44
N ASN A 245 -3.88 -14.22 7.74
CA ASN A 245 -3.87 -15.44 8.55
C ASN A 245 -4.86 -16.48 8.04
N ASP A 246 -6.08 -16.05 7.69
CA ASP A 246 -7.13 -16.95 7.21
C ASP A 246 -6.69 -17.70 5.94
N ILE A 247 -6.03 -17.01 5.00
CA ILE A 247 -5.59 -17.60 3.74
C ILE A 247 -4.39 -18.52 3.95
N LEU A 248 -3.44 -18.13 4.79
CA LEU A 248 -2.29 -18.99 5.11
C LEU A 248 -2.72 -20.23 5.91
N ALA A 249 -3.69 -20.12 6.81
CA ALA A 249 -4.23 -21.26 7.54
C ALA A 249 -4.91 -22.27 6.60
N GLN A 250 -5.67 -21.79 5.60
CA GLN A 250 -6.27 -22.66 4.59
C GLN A 250 -5.21 -23.37 3.74
N SER A 251 -4.15 -22.65 3.36
CA SER A 251 -3.06 -23.21 2.55
C SER A 251 -2.16 -24.19 3.30
N LEU A 252 -2.05 -24.11 4.64
CA LEU A 252 -1.28 -25.05 5.46
C LEU A 252 -2.05 -26.36 5.74
N LEU A 253 -3.37 -26.36 5.51
CA LEU A 253 -4.24 -27.53 5.69
C LEU A 253 -4.52 -28.30 4.38
N ALA A 254 -4.17 -27.71 3.23
CA ALA A 254 -4.31 -28.31 1.90
C ALA A 254 -3.02 -29.05 1.48
#